data_AF-A0A432ER76-F1
#
_entry.id   AF-A0A432ER76-F1
#
_cell.length_a   1.000
_cell.length_b   1.000
_cell.length_c   1.000
_cell.angle_alpha   90.00
_cell.angle_beta   90.00
_cell.angle_gamma   90.00
#
_symmetry.space_group_name_H-M   'P 1'
#
loop_
_entity.id
_entity.type
_entity.pdbx_description
1 polymer ?
#
loop_
_entity_poly.entity_id
_entity_poly.type
_entity_poly.pdbx_seq_one_letter_code
_entity_poly.pdbx_strand_id
1 'polypeptide(L)'
;MDLINWLLVIVVVTVAVFDFTNGFHDAADMVATAIASYAMRPSVAIAIVSAFTLLGPFVMGLAVADTVGSFVDIKQATPIIGEMIVIAALVAAVTYNLVTWKLGFPSSSSNSLAGGLVGAGLYAIGSEHINWGFEALHDGQLEGVAKVVAGLFASPFLGLL
;
A
#
# COMPACT_ATOMS: atom_id res chain seq x y z
N MET A 1 6.01 -5.86 29.45
CA MET A 1 5.61 -6.14 28.05
C MET A 1 6.82 -6.71 27.37
N ASP A 2 6.69 -7.88 26.76
CA ASP A 2 7.80 -8.54 26.07
C ASP A 2 8.05 -7.88 24.71
N LEU A 3 9.21 -8.12 24.10
CA LEU A 3 9.68 -7.42 22.91
C LEU A 3 8.66 -7.43 21.75
N ILE A 4 8.00 -8.56 21.52
CA ILE A 4 6.96 -8.73 20.48
C ILE A 4 5.81 -7.73 20.68
N ASN A 5 5.33 -7.55 21.91
CA ASN A 5 4.25 -6.61 22.19
C ASN A 5 4.67 -5.16 21.94
N TRP A 6 5.93 -4.82 22.19
CA TRP A 6 6.46 -3.49 21.87
C TRP A 6 6.56 -3.25 20.36
N LEU A 7 7.05 -4.25 19.61
CA LEU A 7 7.13 -4.19 18.16
C LEU A 7 5.74 -4.08 17.54
N LEU A 8 4.75 -4.83 18.03
CA LEU A 8 3.36 -4.70 17.58
C LEU A 8 2.80 -3.28 17.81
N VAL A 9 3.07 -2.65 18.96
CA VAL A 9 2.67 -1.26 19.20
C VAL A 9 3.32 -0.33 18.18
N ILE A 10 4.60 -0.53 17.85
CA ILE A 10 5.31 0.23 16.82
C ILE A 10 4.69 0.01 15.44
N VAL A 11 4.33 -1.24 15.10
CA VAL A 11 3.62 -1.56 13.85
C VAL A 11 2.33 -0.74 13.79
N VAL A 12 1.48 -0.80 14.81
CA VAL A 12 0.18 -0.10 14.83
C VAL A 12 0.35 1.41 14.66
N VAL A 13 1.31 2.01 15.38
CA VAL A 13 1.60 3.44 15.25
C VAL A 13 2.09 3.77 13.84
N THR A 14 2.97 2.95 13.26
CA THR A 14 3.52 3.20 11.93
C THR A 14 2.46 3.00 10.84
N VAL A 15 1.56 2.02 10.98
CA VAL A 15 0.40 1.83 10.11
C VAL A 15 -0.50 3.07 10.15
N ALA A 16 -0.81 3.61 11.34
CA ALA A 16 -1.63 4.82 11.46
C ALA A 16 -0.98 6.03 10.77
N VAL A 17 0.35 6.17 10.87
CA VAL A 17 1.10 7.22 10.16
C VAL A 17 1.06 6.99 8.65
N PHE A 18 1.26 5.74 8.20
CA PHE A 18 1.16 5.38 6.79
C PHE A 18 -0.22 5.72 6.22
N ASP A 19 -1.29 5.28 6.87
CA ASP A 19 -2.68 5.55 6.45
C ASP A 19 -2.97 7.04 6.36
N PHE A 20 -2.47 7.84 7.31
CA PHE A 20 -2.60 9.29 7.26
C PHE A 20 -1.87 9.89 6.05
N THR A 21 -0.60 9.51 5.83
CA THR A 21 0.17 10.02 4.69
C THR A 21 -0.41 9.55 3.35
N ASN A 22 -0.93 8.33 3.29
CA ASN A 22 -1.57 7.77 2.12
C ASN A 22 -2.86 8.54 1.78
N GLY A 23 -3.74 8.72 2.76
CA GLY A 23 -4.98 9.48 2.57
C GLY A 23 -4.71 10.93 2.18
N PHE A 24 -3.66 11.54 2.70
CA PHE A 24 -3.25 12.90 2.33
C PHE A 24 -2.79 13.01 0.85
N HIS A 25 -2.05 12.03 0.35
CA HIS A 25 -1.66 11.96 -1.07
C HIS A 25 -2.85 11.73 -1.99
N ASP A 26 -3.62 10.68 -1.73
CA ASP A 26 -4.68 10.21 -2.62
C ASP A 26 -5.91 11.15 -2.59
N ALA A 27 -6.15 11.85 -1.48
CA ALA A 27 -7.27 12.80 -1.39
C ALA A 27 -7.17 13.91 -2.44
N ALA A 28 -5.96 14.37 -2.77
CA ALA A 28 -5.75 15.39 -3.79
C ALA A 28 -6.28 14.92 -5.14
N ASP A 29 -5.97 13.69 -5.54
CA ASP A 29 -6.39 13.10 -6.82
C ASP A 29 -7.92 12.95 -6.90
N MET A 30 -8.57 12.61 -5.79
CA MET A 30 -10.02 12.43 -5.73
C MET A 30 -10.81 13.75 -5.77
N VAL A 31 -10.29 14.83 -5.18
CA VAL A 31 -11.04 16.11 -5.08
C VAL A 31 -10.66 17.13 -6.16
N ALA A 32 -9.50 16.97 -6.82
CA ALA A 32 -8.94 17.98 -7.71
C ALA A 32 -9.92 18.42 -8.80
N THR A 33 -10.57 17.48 -9.49
CA THR A 33 -11.48 17.77 -10.60
C THR A 33 -12.72 18.54 -10.14
N ALA A 34 -13.34 18.14 -9.02
CA ALA A 34 -14.54 18.76 -8.48
C ALA A 34 -14.27 20.17 -7.94
N ILE A 35 -13.11 20.40 -7.32
CA ILE A 35 -12.72 21.71 -6.79
C ILE A 35 -12.27 22.64 -7.93
N ALA A 36 -11.42 22.18 -8.83
CA ALA A 36 -10.86 23.00 -9.91
C ALA A 36 -11.93 23.44 -10.94
N SER A 37 -12.97 22.63 -11.13
CA SER A 37 -14.12 22.97 -11.98
C SER A 37 -15.18 23.84 -11.27
N TYR A 38 -14.98 24.17 -9.99
CA TYR A 38 -15.96 24.86 -9.14
C TYR A 38 -17.30 24.13 -9.00
N ALA A 39 -17.36 22.84 -9.32
CA ALA A 39 -18.56 22.02 -9.15
C ALA A 39 -18.91 21.81 -7.67
N MET A 40 -17.92 21.82 -6.78
CA MET A 40 -18.11 21.60 -5.34
C MET A 40 -17.19 22.48 -4.48
N ARG A 41 -17.69 22.92 -3.32
CA ARG A 41 -16.86 23.60 -2.33
C ARG A 41 -15.82 22.63 -1.75
N PRO A 42 -14.56 23.08 -1.51
CA PRO A 42 -13.50 22.21 -0.98
C PRO A 42 -13.88 21.42 0.27
N SER A 43 -14.57 22.05 1.22
CA SER A 43 -14.99 21.39 2.47
C SER A 43 -15.96 20.24 2.25
N VAL A 44 -16.85 20.36 1.26
CA VAL A 44 -17.84 19.33 0.92
C VAL A 44 -17.16 18.19 0.18
N ALA A 45 -16.26 18.50 -0.75
CA ALA A 45 -15.49 17.51 -1.50
C ALA A 45 -14.66 16.63 -0.56
N ILE A 46 -13.93 17.26 0.38
CA ILE A 46 -13.14 16.54 1.38
C ILE A 46 -14.03 15.67 2.27
N ALA A 47 -15.17 16.19 2.76
CA ALA A 47 -16.08 15.43 3.62
C ALA A 47 -16.63 14.17 2.92
N ILE A 48 -17.01 14.30 1.65
CA ILE A 48 -17.48 13.17 0.83
C ILE A 48 -16.34 12.17 0.65
N VAL A 49 -15.17 12.61 0.18
CA VAL A 49 -14.03 11.72 -0.04
C VAL A 49 -13.67 10.98 1.24
N SER A 50 -13.50 11.66 2.38
CA SER A 50 -13.19 11.03 3.66
C SER A 50 -14.24 9.99 4.10
N ALA A 51 -15.53 10.26 3.89
CA ALA A 51 -16.59 9.33 4.24
C ALA A 51 -16.55 8.06 3.36
N PHE A 52 -16.40 8.23 2.04
CA PHE A 52 -16.38 7.09 1.12
C PHE A 52 -15.06 6.31 1.19
N THR A 53 -13.92 6.95 1.45
CA THR A 53 -12.65 6.24 1.68
C THR A 53 -12.69 5.41 2.95
N LEU A 54 -13.36 5.90 4.00
CA LEU A 54 -13.57 5.12 5.22
C LEU A 54 -14.52 3.94 4.98
N LEU A 55 -15.62 4.15 4.23
CA LEU A 55 -16.61 3.10 3.95
C LEU A 55 -16.10 2.04 2.96
N GLY A 56 -15.19 2.40 2.07
CA GLY A 56 -14.67 1.53 0.99
C GLY A 56 -14.29 0.12 1.47
N PRO A 57 -13.38 -0.03 2.44
CA PRO A 57 -12.98 -1.35 2.95
C PRO A 57 -14.13 -2.18 3.53
N PHE A 58 -15.13 -1.54 4.14
CA PHE A 58 -16.28 -2.25 4.73
C PHE A 58 -17.27 -2.76 3.69
N VAL A 59 -17.37 -2.09 2.53
CA VAL A 59 -18.33 -2.43 1.47
C VAL A 59 -17.69 -3.27 0.35
N MET A 60 -16.48 -2.90 -0.07
CA MET A 60 -15.76 -3.51 -1.19
C MET A 60 -14.78 -4.61 -0.76
N GLY A 61 -14.53 -4.75 0.55
CA GLY A 61 -13.62 -5.75 1.11
C GLY A 61 -12.14 -5.36 1.05
N LEU A 62 -11.28 -6.34 1.31
CA LEU A 62 -9.85 -6.17 1.57
C LEU A 62 -8.94 -6.77 0.48
N ALA A 63 -9.46 -6.97 -0.73
CA ALA A 63 -8.75 -7.69 -1.80
C ALA A 63 -7.34 -7.14 -2.12
N VAL A 64 -7.15 -5.81 -2.04
CA VAL A 64 -5.84 -5.18 -2.22
C VAL A 64 -4.91 -5.52 -1.05
N ALA A 65 -5.41 -5.44 0.19
CA ALA A 65 -4.64 -5.78 1.38
C ALA A 65 -4.25 -7.27 1.39
N ASP A 66 -5.16 -8.17 0.99
CA ASP A 66 -4.88 -9.60 0.85
C ASP A 66 -3.81 -9.87 -0.21
N THR A 67 -3.85 -9.14 -1.32
CA THR A 67 -2.84 -9.25 -2.37
C THR A 67 -1.48 -8.78 -1.86
N VAL A 68 -1.39 -7.59 -1.26
CA VAL A 68 -0.14 -7.05 -0.71
C VAL A 68 0.41 -7.93 0.42
N GLY A 69 -0.46 -8.48 1.26
CA GLY A 69 -0.10 -9.42 2.32
C GLY A 69 0.47 -10.74 1.82
N SER A 70 0.19 -11.12 0.56
CA SER A 70 0.74 -12.34 -0.05
C SER A 70 2.12 -12.18 -0.68
N PHE A 71 2.69 -10.96 -0.68
CA PHE A 71 3.97 -10.68 -1.35
C PHE A 71 5.16 -11.35 -0.68
N VAL A 72 5.10 -11.50 0.65
CA VAL A 72 6.19 -12.03 1.47
C VAL A 72 5.64 -13.13 2.35
N ASP A 73 6.10 -14.37 2.16
CA ASP A 73 5.73 -15.49 3.01
C ASP A 73 6.56 -15.49 4.31
N ILE A 74 5.95 -14.98 5.38
CA ILE A 74 6.56 -14.93 6.71
C ILE A 74 6.29 -16.18 7.57
N LYS A 75 5.65 -17.24 7.05
CA LYS A 75 5.27 -18.42 7.85
C LYS A 75 6.45 -19.12 8.51
N GLN A 76 7.62 -19.08 7.88
CA GLN A 76 8.86 -19.67 8.39
C GLN A 76 9.70 -18.68 9.21
N ALA A 77 9.34 -17.40 9.20
CA ALA A 77 10.02 -16.36 9.96
C ALA A 77 9.59 -16.38 11.42
N THR A 78 10.49 -15.95 12.31
CA THR A 78 10.08 -15.71 13.70
C THR A 78 9.13 -14.50 13.77
N PRO A 79 8.22 -14.43 14.76
CA PRO A 79 7.31 -13.29 14.92
C PRO A 79 8.04 -11.93 14.93
N ILE A 80 9.21 -11.89 15.58
CA ILE A 80 10.07 -10.70 15.64
C ILE A 80 10.52 -10.27 14.24
N ILE A 81 10.98 -11.21 13.41
CA ILE A 81 11.41 -10.90 12.03
C ILE A 81 10.21 -10.44 11.20
N GLY A 82 9.06 -11.10 11.31
CA GLY A 82 7.84 -10.72 10.60
C GLY A 82 7.41 -9.28 10.91
N GLU A 83 7.37 -8.91 12.19
CA GLU A 83 7.05 -7.55 12.63
C GLU A 83 8.09 -6.53 12.14
N MET A 84 9.39 -6.87 12.18
CA MET A 84 10.44 -5.99 11.67
C MET A 84 10.36 -5.76 10.15
N ILE A 85 10.00 -6.77 9.36
CA ILE A 85 9.76 -6.63 7.92
C ILE A 85 8.63 -5.62 7.67
N VAL A 86 7.51 -5.76 8.38
CA VAL A 86 6.35 -4.85 8.24
C VAL A 86 6.73 -3.43 8.66
N ILE A 87 7.43 -3.25 9.78
CA ILE A 87 7.89 -1.92 10.22
C ILE A 87 8.81 -1.30 9.17
N ALA A 88 9.80 -2.05 8.67
CA ALA A 88 10.74 -1.54 7.67
C ALA A 88 10.03 -1.14 6.38
N ALA A 89 9.07 -1.94 5.93
CA ALA A 89 8.26 -1.64 4.75
C ALA A 89 7.42 -0.37 4.92
N LEU A 90 6.75 -0.21 6.07
CA LEU A 90 5.94 0.97 6.37
C LEU A 90 6.81 2.22 6.50
N VAL A 91 7.97 2.14 7.16
CA VAL A 91 8.90 3.26 7.27
C VAL A 91 9.41 3.68 5.88
N ALA A 92 9.76 2.72 5.02
CA ALA A 92 10.17 3.00 3.65
C ALA A 92 9.04 3.68 2.86
N ALA A 93 7.82 3.18 2.95
CA ALA A 93 6.65 3.73 2.26
C ALA A 93 6.29 5.14 2.74
N VAL A 94 6.23 5.36 4.06
CA VAL A 94 6.01 6.69 4.66
C VAL A 94 7.10 7.67 4.23
N THR A 95 8.36 7.25 4.30
CA THR A 95 9.49 8.10 3.89
C THR A 95 9.36 8.50 2.42
N TYR A 96 9.06 7.54 1.55
CA TYR A 96 8.87 7.80 0.12
C TYR A 96 7.70 8.75 -0.12
N ASN A 97 6.56 8.52 0.53
CA ASN A 97 5.39 9.41 0.47
C ASN A 97 5.75 10.84 0.89
N LEU A 98 6.43 11.04 2.02
CA LEU A 98 6.80 12.39 2.47
C LEU A 98 7.77 13.08 1.51
N VAL A 99 8.71 12.32 0.92
CA VAL A 99 9.66 12.84 -0.06
C VAL A 99 8.95 13.26 -1.35
N THR A 100 8.11 12.40 -1.93
CA THR A 100 7.39 12.70 -3.18
C THR A 100 6.41 13.85 -2.98
N TRP A 101 5.75 13.91 -1.83
CA TRP A 101 4.89 15.04 -1.48
C TRP A 101 5.67 16.35 -1.46
N LYS A 102 6.81 16.37 -0.75
CA LYS A 102 7.64 17.58 -0.66
C LYS A 102 8.13 18.06 -2.02
N LEU A 103 8.34 17.13 -2.96
CA LEU A 103 8.73 17.42 -4.34
C LEU A 103 7.54 17.72 -5.27
N GLY A 104 6.30 17.55 -4.80
CA GLY A 104 5.08 17.76 -5.59
C GLY A 104 4.85 16.69 -6.66
N PHE A 105 5.45 15.51 -6.53
CA PHE A 105 5.27 14.41 -7.47
C PHE A 105 4.05 13.55 -7.10
N PRO A 106 3.18 13.21 -8.07
CA PRO A 106 2.16 12.19 -7.83
C PRO A 106 2.85 10.85 -7.55
N SER A 107 2.41 10.16 -6.50
CA SER A 107 3.05 8.95 -6.00
C SER A 107 2.02 7.89 -5.67
N SER A 108 2.36 6.62 -5.93
CA SER A 108 1.52 5.49 -5.52
C SER A 108 2.00 4.94 -4.18
N SER A 109 1.24 5.20 -3.12
CA SER A 109 1.51 4.66 -1.78
C SER A 109 1.48 3.13 -1.76
N SER A 110 0.56 2.50 -2.50
CA SER A 110 0.46 1.04 -2.61
C SER A 110 1.72 0.42 -3.20
N ASN A 111 2.28 1.02 -4.25
CA ASN A 111 3.55 0.56 -4.84
C ASN A 111 4.75 0.84 -3.93
N SER A 112 4.69 1.92 -3.15
CA SER A 112 5.73 2.24 -2.17
C SER A 112 5.75 1.21 -1.03
N LEU A 113 4.58 0.79 -0.54
CA LEU A 113 4.44 -0.28 0.44
C LEU A 113 4.85 -1.64 -0.12
N ALA A 114 4.41 -1.97 -1.34
CA ALA A 114 4.82 -3.17 -2.06
C ALA A 114 6.35 -3.27 -2.19
N GLY A 115 7.00 -2.20 -2.66
CA GLY A 115 8.46 -2.14 -2.80
C GLY A 115 9.16 -2.25 -1.44
N GLY A 116 8.62 -1.60 -0.40
CA GLY A 116 9.11 -1.71 0.97
C GLY A 116 9.04 -3.14 1.51
N LEU A 117 7.92 -3.84 1.32
CA LEU A 117 7.73 -5.23 1.75
C LEU A 117 8.67 -6.18 1.02
N VAL A 118 8.73 -6.08 -0.32
CA VAL A 118 9.64 -6.93 -1.13
C VAL A 118 11.09 -6.67 -0.73
N GLY A 119 11.51 -5.40 -0.61
CA GLY A 119 12.88 -5.06 -0.21
C GLY A 119 13.25 -5.54 1.19
N ALA A 120 12.36 -5.35 2.17
CA ALA A 120 12.59 -5.83 3.53
C ALA A 120 12.60 -7.36 3.61
N GLY A 121 11.69 -8.04 2.91
CA GLY A 121 11.64 -9.50 2.82
C GLY A 121 12.89 -10.08 2.17
N LEU A 122 13.34 -9.51 1.05
CA LEU A 122 14.57 -9.92 0.36
C LEU A 122 15.79 -9.86 1.28
N TYR A 123 15.89 -8.82 2.09
CA TYR A 123 16.99 -8.67 3.04
C TYR A 123 16.89 -9.63 4.23
N ALA A 124 15.70 -9.79 4.79
CA ALA A 124 15.51 -10.48 6.06
C ALA A 124 15.38 -12.00 5.94
N ILE A 125 14.70 -12.48 4.89
CA ILE A 125 14.35 -13.90 4.74
C ILE A 125 14.73 -14.50 3.39
N GLY A 126 15.12 -13.69 2.40
CA GLY A 126 15.60 -14.18 1.11
C GLY A 126 14.57 -14.07 -0.02
N SER A 127 15.00 -14.35 -1.24
CA SER A 127 14.17 -14.21 -2.46
C SER A 127 13.15 -15.31 -2.65
N GLU A 128 13.40 -16.47 -2.04
CA GLU A 128 12.58 -17.67 -2.10
C GLU A 128 11.25 -17.53 -1.34
N HIS A 129 11.18 -16.59 -0.39
CA HIS A 129 9.94 -16.25 0.33
C HIS A 129 9.17 -15.10 -0.30
N ILE A 130 9.64 -14.56 -1.43
CA ILE A 130 8.91 -13.53 -2.18
C ILE A 130 8.02 -14.20 -3.21
N ASN A 131 6.72 -13.91 -3.14
CA ASN A 131 5.77 -14.38 -4.15
C ASN A 131 5.89 -13.50 -5.41
N TRP A 132 6.82 -13.88 -6.29
CA TRP A 132 7.00 -13.20 -7.57
C TRP A 132 5.83 -13.42 -8.54
N GLY A 133 5.06 -14.50 -8.37
CA GLY A 133 3.93 -14.86 -9.23
C GLY A 133 4.31 -15.45 -10.59
N PHE A 134 5.59 -15.74 -10.86
CA PHE A 134 6.03 -16.30 -12.14
C PHE A 134 5.56 -17.74 -12.36
N GLU A 135 5.51 -18.56 -11.31
CA GLU A 135 4.99 -19.93 -11.41
C GLU A 135 3.49 -19.92 -11.73
N ALA A 136 2.71 -19.11 -11.01
CA ALA A 136 1.28 -18.92 -11.28
C ALA A 136 1.00 -18.43 -12.71
N LEU A 137 1.91 -17.62 -13.28
CA LEU A 137 1.79 -17.13 -14.65
C LEU A 137 1.83 -18.25 -15.69
N HIS A 138 2.57 -19.34 -15.44
CA HIS A 138 2.58 -20.50 -16.33
C HIS A 138 1.22 -21.20 -16.40
N ASP A 139 0.46 -21.18 -15.31
CA ASP A 139 -0.90 -21.72 -15.22
C ASP A 139 -1.98 -20.70 -15.62
N GLY A 140 -1.56 -19.53 -16.15
CA GLY A 140 -2.45 -18.46 -16.58
C GLY A 140 -3.06 -17.65 -15.43
N GLN A 141 -2.51 -17.76 -14.22
CA GLN A 141 -2.97 -17.03 -13.03
C GLN A 141 -2.05 -15.85 -12.74
N LEU A 142 -2.63 -14.75 -12.23
CA LEU A 142 -1.88 -13.58 -11.80
C LEU A 142 -1.91 -13.48 -10.28
N GLU A 143 -0.75 -13.70 -9.67
CA GLU A 143 -0.57 -13.64 -8.22
C GLU A 143 0.64 -12.79 -7.82
N GLY A 144 0.72 -12.49 -6.52
CA GLY A 144 1.86 -11.79 -5.91
C GLY A 144 2.28 -10.52 -6.64
N VAL A 145 3.59 -10.34 -6.78
CA VAL A 145 4.19 -9.15 -7.42
C VAL A 145 3.76 -9.04 -8.88
N ALA A 146 3.73 -10.15 -9.64
CA ALA A 146 3.33 -10.14 -11.04
C ALA A 146 1.92 -9.57 -11.25
N LYS A 147 0.96 -9.87 -10.36
CA LYS A 147 -0.41 -9.32 -10.42
C LYS A 147 -0.42 -7.80 -10.33
N VAL A 148 0.34 -7.23 -9.40
CA VAL A 148 0.40 -5.77 -9.23
C VAL A 148 1.15 -5.10 -10.38
N VAL A 149 2.24 -5.70 -10.87
CA VAL A 149 2.95 -5.21 -12.06
C VAL A 149 2.03 -5.21 -13.28
N ALA A 150 1.31 -6.31 -13.53
CA ALA A 150 0.35 -6.40 -14.62
C ALA A 150 -0.75 -5.33 -14.49
N GLY A 151 -1.31 -5.16 -13.29
CA GLY A 151 -2.28 -4.10 -13.01
C GLY A 151 -1.74 -2.69 -13.23
N LEU A 152 -0.47 -2.42 -12.87
CA LEU A 152 0.19 -1.13 -13.08
C LEU A 152 0.32 -0.79 -14.56
N PHE A 153 0.64 -1.78 -15.41
CA PHE A 153 0.72 -1.57 -16.86
C PHE A 153 -0.66 -1.51 -17.52
N ALA A 154 -1.62 -2.32 -17.09
CA ALA A 154 -2.93 -2.40 -17.73
C ALA A 154 -3.86 -1.25 -17.34
N SER A 155 -3.81 -0.79 -16.08
CA SER A 155 -4.78 0.16 -15.54
C SER A 155 -4.83 1.52 -16.25
N PRO A 156 -3.72 2.14 -16.73
CA PRO A 156 -3.82 3.40 -17.45
C PRO A 156 -4.58 3.26 -18.76
N PHE A 157 -4.38 2.16 -19.50
CA PHE A 157 -5.09 1.93 -20.77
C PHE A 157 -6.55 1.61 -20.54
N LEU A 158 -6.85 0.76 -19.55
CA LEU A 158 -8.23 0.43 -19.20
C LEU A 158 -9.00 1.66 -18.67
N GLY A 159 -8.32 2.58 -17.98
CA GLY A 159 -8.93 3.83 -17.50
C GLY A 159 -9.20 4.86 -18.60
N LEU A 160 -8.64 4.69 -19.80
CA LEU A 160 -8.92 5.53 -20.97
C LEU A 160 -10.11 5.03 -21.81
N LEU A 161 -10.51 3.77 -21.63
CA LEU A 161 -11.65 3.14 -22.32
C LEU A 161 -12.96 3.46 -21.60
#